data_AF-A0A2D8V3D2-F1
#
_entry.id   AF-A0A2D8V3D2-F1
#
_cell.length_a   1.000
_cell.length_b   1.000
_cell.length_c   1.000
_cell.angle_alpha   90.00
_cell.angle_beta   90.00
_cell.angle_gamma   90.00
#
_symmetry.space_group_name_H-M   'P 1'
#
loop_
_entity.id
_entity.type
_entity.pdbx_description
1 polymer ?
#
loop_
_entity_poly.entity_id
_entity_poly.type
_entity_poly.pdbx_seq_one_letter_code
_entity_poly.pdbx_strand_id
1 'polypeptide(L)'
;MTLYAVQKFLYELNRTPALQTAYEEDRHAVLEPFDLTEEETSALVEPDIGKLFHLGVNGQILMHFAAFHQIEWQDYLQRMRDGIANYGPVREGVYAMTTGLDDVIAPVHQSSEGSAS
;
A
#
# COMPACT_ATOMS: atom_id res chain seq x y z
N MET A 1 -4.97 -7.62 -16.24
CA MET A 1 -4.82 -6.61 -15.19
C MET A 1 -3.61 -6.99 -14.38
N THR A 2 -2.67 -6.05 -14.14
CA THR A 2 -1.38 -6.39 -13.52
C THR A 2 -1.12 -5.47 -12.34
N LEU A 3 -0.76 -6.07 -11.19
CA LEU A 3 -0.19 -5.42 -10.01
C LEU A 3 0.90 -4.37 -10.32
N TYR A 4 1.57 -4.49 -11.47
CA TYR A 4 2.53 -3.52 -11.97
C TYR A 4 1.97 -2.10 -12.12
N ALA A 5 0.75 -1.93 -12.66
CA ALA A 5 0.18 -0.60 -12.90
C ALA A 5 -0.05 0.16 -11.58
N VAL A 6 -0.61 -0.52 -10.57
CA VAL A 6 -0.82 0.00 -9.21
C VAL A 6 0.52 0.39 -8.57
N GLN A 7 1.50 -0.51 -8.61
CA GLN A 7 2.81 -0.24 -8.00
C GLN A 7 3.56 0.90 -8.71
N LYS A 8 3.44 0.99 -10.04
CA LYS A 8 4.02 2.07 -10.82
C LYS A 8 3.42 3.42 -10.43
N PHE A 9 2.09 3.51 -10.37
CA PHE A 9 1.40 4.72 -9.94
C PHE A 9 1.85 5.15 -8.54
N LEU A 10 1.80 4.23 -7.56
CA LEU A 10 2.20 4.55 -6.18
C LEU A 10 3.68 4.95 -6.08
N TYR A 11 4.56 4.30 -6.84
CA TYR A 11 5.96 4.69 -6.92
C TYR A 11 6.14 6.12 -7.44
N GLU A 12 5.42 6.49 -8.50
CA GLU A 12 5.46 7.84 -9.07
C GLU A 12 4.87 8.89 -8.12
N LEU A 13 3.73 8.57 -7.48
CA LEU A 13 3.04 9.43 -6.51
C LEU A 13 3.93 9.75 -5.32
N ASN A 14 4.59 8.73 -4.74
CA ASN A 14 5.45 8.90 -3.57
C ASN A 14 6.69 9.77 -3.81
N ARG A 15 7.00 10.12 -5.07
CA ARG A 15 8.23 10.82 -5.46
C ARG A 15 7.98 12.16 -6.17
N THR A 16 6.77 12.40 -6.67
CA THR A 16 6.49 13.52 -7.57
C THR A 16 5.51 14.50 -6.91
N PRO A 17 5.98 15.64 -6.38
CA PRO A 17 5.11 16.61 -5.71
C PRO A 17 3.95 17.11 -6.59
N ALA A 18 4.19 17.32 -7.88
CA ALA A 18 3.13 17.72 -8.82
C ALA A 18 2.05 16.63 -8.97
N LEU A 19 2.44 15.35 -8.91
CA LEU A 19 1.50 14.24 -8.97
C LEU A 19 0.70 14.10 -7.67
N GLN A 20 1.34 14.39 -6.53
CA GLN A 20 0.67 14.45 -5.22
C GLN A 20 -0.42 15.52 -5.22
N THR A 21 -0.09 16.74 -5.67
CA THR A 21 -1.08 17.81 -5.80
C THR A 21 -2.22 17.42 -6.75
N ALA A 22 -1.90 16.88 -7.93
CA ALA A 22 -2.93 16.44 -8.88
C ALA A 22 -3.83 15.33 -8.29
N TYR A 23 -3.26 14.41 -7.52
CA TYR A 23 -4.01 13.36 -6.84
C TYR A 23 -4.87 13.89 -5.69
N GLU A 24 -4.44 14.93 -4.98
CA GLU A 24 -5.28 15.59 -3.97
C GLU A 24 -6.45 16.37 -4.59
N GLU A 25 -6.22 16.96 -5.77
CA GLU A 25 -7.24 17.71 -6.52
C GLU A 25 -8.30 16.79 -7.14
N ASP A 26 -7.86 15.75 -7.86
CA ASP A 26 -8.75 14.77 -8.49
C ASP A 26 -8.07 13.39 -8.62
N ARG A 27 -8.44 12.50 -7.69
CA ARG A 27 -7.93 11.12 -7.64
C ARG A 27 -8.34 10.29 -8.85
N HIS A 28 -9.49 10.55 -9.46
CA HIS A 28 -9.91 9.76 -10.61
C HIS A 28 -9.15 10.18 -11.87
N ALA A 29 -9.06 11.49 -12.12
CA ALA A 29 -8.40 12.03 -13.30
C ALA A 29 -6.92 11.61 -13.39
N VAL A 30 -6.20 11.60 -12.26
CA VAL A 30 -4.78 11.23 -12.23
C VAL A 30 -4.53 9.73 -12.50
N LEU A 31 -5.55 8.89 -12.33
CA LEU A 31 -5.48 7.44 -12.56
C LEU A 31 -5.85 7.04 -13.99
N GLU A 32 -6.56 7.88 -14.75
CA GLU A 32 -6.96 7.60 -16.15
C GLU A 32 -5.83 7.14 -17.08
N PRO A 33 -4.57 7.64 -16.96
CA PRO A 33 -3.49 7.18 -17.82
C PRO A 33 -2.99 5.76 -17.52
N PHE A 34 -3.43 5.16 -16.41
CA PHE A 34 -2.99 3.84 -15.96
C PHE A 34 -4.05 2.78 -16.30
N ASP A 35 -3.61 1.64 -16.81
CA ASP A 35 -4.47 0.49 -17.10
C ASP A 35 -4.85 -0.23 -15.81
N LEU A 36 -5.87 0.31 -15.11
CA LEU A 36 -6.36 -0.14 -13.81
C LEU A 36 -7.79 -0.70 -13.91
N THR A 37 -8.07 -1.74 -13.13
CA THR A 37 -9.43 -2.24 -12.93
C THR A 37 -10.23 -1.26 -12.09
N GLU A 38 -11.56 -1.39 -12.14
CA GLU A 38 -12.43 -0.74 -11.16
C GLU A 38 -12.05 -1.07 -9.71
N GLU A 39 -11.64 -2.31 -9.41
CA GLU A 39 -11.20 -2.73 -8.07
C GLU A 39 -9.93 -1.97 -7.63
N GLU A 40 -8.93 -1.89 -8.49
CA GLU A 40 -7.66 -1.18 -8.21
C GLU A 40 -7.88 0.33 -8.12
N THR A 41 -8.68 0.90 -9.02
CA THR A 41 -9.03 2.33 -9.00
C THR A 41 -9.76 2.68 -7.71
N SER A 42 -10.74 1.87 -7.28
CA SER A 42 -11.45 2.09 -6.01
C SER A 42 -10.47 2.06 -4.83
N ALA A 43 -9.56 1.09 -4.80
CA ALA A 43 -8.59 0.95 -3.72
C ALA A 43 -7.64 2.15 -3.62
N LEU A 44 -7.26 2.73 -4.75
CA LEU A 44 -6.42 3.94 -4.80
C LEU A 44 -7.21 5.19 -4.44
N VAL A 45 -8.44 5.35 -4.93
CA VAL A 45 -9.27 6.53 -4.66
C VAL A 45 -9.72 6.61 -3.20
N GLU A 46 -10.03 5.47 -2.58
CA GLU A 46 -10.49 5.35 -1.17
C GLU A 46 -9.34 5.20 -0.14
N PRO A 47 -8.10 5.51 -0.54
CA PRO A 47 -6.86 4.91 -0.03
C PRO A 47 -7.03 3.67 0.87
N ASP A 48 -7.61 2.59 0.33
CA ASP A 48 -7.82 1.35 1.08
C ASP A 48 -6.50 0.57 1.16
N ILE A 49 -5.74 0.84 2.22
CA ILE A 49 -4.49 0.17 2.56
C ILE A 49 -4.66 -1.36 2.63
N GLY A 50 -5.76 -1.84 3.17
CA GLY A 50 -6.02 -3.27 3.32
C GLY A 50 -6.24 -3.94 1.97
N LYS A 51 -7.04 -3.32 1.10
CA LYS A 51 -7.26 -3.81 -0.27
C LYS A 51 -5.99 -3.76 -1.10
N LEU A 52 -5.25 -2.65 -1.05
CA LEU A 52 -3.97 -2.51 -1.79
C LEU A 52 -2.95 -3.57 -1.34
N PHE A 53 -2.88 -3.86 -0.04
CA PHE A 53 -2.03 -4.93 0.47
C PHE A 53 -2.49 -6.31 -0.02
N HIS A 54 -3.78 -6.61 0.07
CA HIS A 54 -4.38 -7.84 -0.45
C HIS A 54 -4.11 -8.05 -1.96
N LEU A 55 -4.14 -6.97 -2.76
CA LEU A 55 -3.81 -7.02 -4.19
C LEU A 55 -2.33 -7.35 -4.46
N GLY A 56 -1.45 -7.20 -3.46
CA GLY A 56 -0.03 -7.56 -3.59
C GLY A 56 0.93 -6.38 -3.66
N VAL A 57 0.46 -5.15 -3.37
CA VAL A 57 1.33 -3.97 -3.36
C VAL A 57 2.45 -4.16 -2.33
N ASN A 58 3.68 -3.88 -2.74
CA ASN A 58 4.84 -3.97 -1.85
C ASN A 58 4.67 -3.05 -0.63
N GLY A 59 4.92 -3.59 0.57
CA GLY A 59 4.74 -2.89 1.84
C GLY A 59 5.57 -1.61 1.98
N GLN A 60 6.74 -1.49 1.35
CA GLN A 60 7.54 -0.26 1.40
C GLN A 60 6.89 0.85 0.58
N ILE A 61 6.40 0.54 -0.63
CA ILE A 61 5.68 1.51 -1.48
C ILE A 61 4.37 1.92 -0.78
N LEU A 62 3.66 0.94 -0.21
CA LEU A 62 2.40 1.17 0.48
C LEU A 62 2.57 2.00 1.76
N MET A 63 3.66 1.80 2.51
CA MET A 63 3.99 2.60 3.70
C MET A 63 4.14 4.09 3.36
N HIS A 64 4.80 4.44 2.25
CA HIS A 64 4.92 5.84 1.84
C HIS A 64 3.58 6.45 1.42
N PHE A 65 2.71 5.66 0.79
CA PHE A 65 1.36 6.10 0.45
C PHE A 65 0.48 6.30 1.70
N ALA A 66 0.61 5.42 2.69
CA ALA A 66 -0.05 5.58 3.99
C ALA A 66 0.43 6.86 4.69
N ALA A 67 1.75 7.12 4.70
CA ALA A 67 2.31 8.35 5.26
C ALA A 67 1.84 9.61 4.53
N PHE A 68 1.71 9.55 3.19
CA PHE A 68 1.12 10.63 2.39
C PHE A 68 -0.31 10.95 2.87
N HIS A 69 -1.10 9.92 3.18
CA HIS A 69 -2.44 10.05 3.77
C HIS A 69 -2.47 10.30 5.28
N GLN A 70 -1.34 10.63 5.91
CA GLN A 70 -1.22 10.88 7.36
C GLN A 70 -1.70 9.71 8.22
N ILE A 71 -1.53 8.48 7.73
CA ILE A 71 -1.85 7.26 8.48
C ILE A 71 -0.63 6.89 9.32
N GLU A 72 -0.82 6.85 10.64
CA GLU A 72 0.23 6.48 11.59
C GLU A 72 0.63 5.00 11.45
N TRP A 73 1.85 4.68 11.87
CA TRP A 73 2.43 3.34 11.71
C TRP A 73 1.56 2.21 12.29
N GLN A 74 0.99 2.41 13.49
CA GLN A 74 0.15 1.39 14.13
C GLN A 74 -1.16 1.16 13.36
N ASP A 75 -1.74 2.24 12.84
CA ASP A 75 -2.97 2.18 12.03
C ASP A 75 -2.70 1.55 10.67
N TYR A 76 -1.55 1.83 10.06
CA TYR A 76 -1.10 1.18 8.84
C TYR A 76 -1.04 -0.35 9.01
N LEU A 77 -0.35 -0.82 10.06
CA LEU A 77 -0.26 -2.25 10.36
C LEU A 77 -1.64 -2.87 10.66
N GLN A 78 -2.52 -2.15 11.34
CA GLN A 78 -3.87 -2.63 11.62
C GLN A 78 -4.69 -2.76 10.33
N ARG A 79 -4.66 -1.75 9.45
CA ARG A 79 -5.36 -1.78 8.16
C ARG A 79 -4.88 -2.92 7.26
N MET A 80 -3.58 -3.25 7.30
CA MET A 80 -3.07 -4.43 6.59
C MET A 80 -3.66 -5.73 7.14
N ARG A 81 -3.72 -5.89 8.48
CA ARG A 81 -4.36 -7.05 9.13
C ARG A 81 -5.84 -7.15 8.77
N ASP A 82 -6.56 -6.03 8.85
CA ASP A 82 -7.98 -5.96 8.51
C ASP A 82 -8.21 -6.28 7.04
N GLY A 83 -7.30 -5.86 6.15
CA GLY A 83 -7.31 -6.24 4.73
C GLY A 83 -7.26 -7.75 4.51
N ILE A 84 -6.40 -8.46 5.22
CA ILE A 84 -6.32 -9.92 5.15
C ILE A 84 -7.60 -10.57 5.69
N ALA A 85 -8.14 -10.06 6.80
CA ALA A 85 -9.38 -10.58 7.38
C ALA A 85 -10.59 -10.35 6.46
N ASN A 86 -10.66 -9.21 5.77
CA ASN A 86 -11.82 -8.80 4.97
C ASN A 86 -11.76 -9.31 3.52
N TYR A 87 -10.57 -9.36 2.92
CA TYR A 87 -10.38 -9.68 1.51
C TYR A 87 -9.69 -11.04 1.27
N GLY A 88 -9.09 -11.62 2.31
CA GLY A 88 -8.35 -12.88 2.23
C GLY A 88 -6.84 -12.67 2.02
N PRO A 89 -6.08 -13.77 1.81
CA PRO A 89 -4.63 -13.72 1.69
C PRO A 89 -4.19 -12.85 0.49
N VAL A 90 -2.94 -12.39 0.54
CA VAL A 90 -2.36 -11.58 -0.54
C VAL A 90 -2.35 -12.37 -1.85
N ARG A 91 -2.91 -11.79 -2.92
CA ARG A 91 -3.10 -12.46 -4.21
C ARG A 91 -1.81 -12.65 -5.00
N GLU A 92 -0.93 -11.64 -4.97
CA GLU A 92 0.29 -11.59 -5.79
C GLU A 92 1.45 -10.92 -5.04
N GLY A 93 2.67 -11.05 -5.56
CA GLY A 93 3.85 -10.38 -4.99
C GLY A 93 4.47 -11.11 -3.80
N VAL A 94 5.34 -10.41 -3.07
CA VAL A 94 6.27 -11.02 -2.09
C VAL A 94 5.58 -11.60 -0.85
N TYR A 95 4.37 -11.15 -0.53
CA TYR A 95 3.61 -11.57 0.66
C TYR A 95 2.57 -12.67 0.37
N ALA A 96 2.42 -13.09 -0.89
CA ALA A 96 1.46 -14.14 -1.27
C ALA A 96 1.74 -15.48 -0.58
N MET A 97 3.02 -15.78 -0.29
CA MET A 97 3.43 -17.04 0.34
C MET A 97 3.36 -17.00 1.88
N THR A 98 3.32 -15.82 2.50
CA THR A 98 3.41 -15.67 3.97
C THR A 98 2.06 -15.43 4.63
N THR A 99 1.08 -14.89 3.89
CA THR A 99 -0.24 -14.53 4.45
C THR A 99 -1.28 -15.66 4.44
N GLY A 100 -0.91 -16.84 3.90
CA GLY A 100 -1.73 -18.06 3.95
C GLY A 100 -1.46 -18.97 5.16
N LEU A 101 -0.42 -18.68 5.95
CA LEU A 101 -0.14 -19.28 7.26
C LEU A 101 -0.28 -18.17 8.31
N ASP A 102 -0.65 -18.50 9.54
CA ASP A 102 -0.92 -17.59 10.67
C ASP A 102 0.27 -16.68 11.13
N ASP A 103 1.14 -16.20 10.24
CA ASP A 103 2.39 -15.53 10.59
C ASP A 103 2.52 -14.06 10.13
N VAL A 104 2.90 -13.26 11.14
CA VAL A 104 3.50 -11.92 11.21
C VAL A 104 3.67 -11.17 9.87
N ILE A 105 2.88 -10.11 9.68
CA ILE A 105 2.80 -9.29 8.45
C ILE A 105 4.04 -8.40 8.23
N ALA A 106 4.88 -8.17 9.23
CA ALA A 106 6.20 -7.55 9.07
C ALA A 106 7.07 -7.75 10.32
N PRO A 107 8.39 -8.04 10.19
CA PRO A 107 9.29 -7.92 11.32
C PRO A 107 9.35 -6.45 11.76
N VAL A 108 9.22 -6.23 13.06
CA VAL A 108 9.41 -4.91 13.67
C VAL A 108 10.83 -4.45 13.33
N HIS A 109 10.98 -3.39 12.53
CA HIS A 109 12.25 -2.68 12.45
C HIS A 109 12.52 -2.09 13.84
N GLN A 110 13.30 -2.79 14.67
CA GLN A 110 13.93 -2.19 15.83
C GLN A 110 14.93 -1.18 15.29
N SER A 111 14.59 0.10 15.38
CA SER A 111 15.58 1.17 15.31
C SER A 111 16.63 0.85 16.37
N SER A 112 17.85 0.54 15.92
CA SER A 112 18.98 0.29 16.80
C SER A 112 19.42 1.61 17.43
N GLU A 113 18.74 2.03 18.50
CA GLU A 113 19.28 2.98 19.47
C GLU A 113 19.84 2.20 20.66
N GLY A 114 21.13 2.41 20.94
CA GLY A 114 21.73 2.03 22.22
C GLY A 114 22.79 0.94 22.16
N SER A 115 24.01 1.33 21.84
CA SER A 115 25.21 0.82 22.51
C SER A 115 26.39 1.75 22.24
N ALA A 116 26.46 2.81 23.04
CA ALA A 116 27.73 3.38 23.44
C ALA A 116 27.88 3.06 24.93
N SER A 117 28.78 2.14 25.24
CA SER A 117 29.36 1.92 26.57
C SER A 117 30.87 1.99 26.42
#